data_AF-A0A383AFX8-F1
#
_entry.id   AF-A0A383AFX8-F1
#
_cell.length_a   1.000
_cell.length_b   1.000
_cell.length_c   1.000
_cell.angle_alpha   90.00
_cell.angle_beta   90.00
_cell.angle_gamma   90.00
#
_symmetry.space_group_name_H-M   'P 1'
#
loop_
_entity.id
_entity.type
_entity.pdbx_description
1 polymer ?
#
loop_
_entity_poly.entity_id
_entity_poly.type
_entity_poly.pdbx_seq_one_letter_code
_entity_poly.pdbx_strand_id
1 'polypeptide(L)'
;VSINDRCVFCPKNERCEFKDSVRYLGMELSSPLSYKTRDLEVEVSDPFYDRDYNLCIVCARCVRVCEEVRGDNAITMIERAGQALVGTSQGTSLLESGCEFCGACLDVCPVGALVEREHKWDKAERVEQSVCPNCPVGCQMNLEIDKRERLIRAIPEFNAAANHGQACYKGKFGLEFVNHRDRLKHPMIRQEGELREATWDEALELIARRLPEYPGEQFAALASARTNNEAAYLLQKFARTVMHSNNIDVDS
;
A
#
# COMPACT_ATOMS: atom_id res chain seq x y z
N VAL A 1 -10.58 -14.47 -27.19
CA VAL A 1 -9.17 -14.18 -27.52
C VAL A 1 -8.29 -15.27 -26.92
N SER A 2 -7.78 -16.17 -27.76
CA SER A 2 -6.78 -17.15 -27.34
C SER A 2 -5.59 -16.42 -26.71
N ILE A 3 -5.13 -16.93 -25.57
CA ILE A 3 -4.03 -16.35 -24.80
C ILE A 3 -2.74 -16.62 -25.58
N ASN A 4 -2.43 -15.80 -26.58
CA ASN A 4 -1.18 -15.89 -27.31
C ASN A 4 -0.18 -14.92 -26.67
N ASP A 5 0.56 -15.46 -25.71
CA ASP A 5 2.02 -15.32 -25.56
C ASP A 5 2.60 -14.55 -24.36
N ARG A 6 2.04 -13.42 -23.88
CA ARG A 6 2.76 -12.61 -22.85
C ARG A 6 1.95 -12.06 -21.69
N CYS A 7 0.64 -11.88 -21.87
CA CYS A 7 -0.20 -11.38 -20.76
C CYS A 7 -0.17 -12.31 -19.54
N VAL A 8 0.00 -13.62 -19.72
CA VAL A 8 0.08 -14.59 -18.62
C VAL A 8 1.28 -14.33 -17.71
N PHE A 9 2.41 -13.94 -18.30
CA PHE A 9 3.65 -13.64 -17.59
C PHE A 9 3.72 -12.18 -17.14
N CYS A 10 2.69 -11.38 -17.39
CA CYS A 10 2.65 -9.99 -16.96
C CYS A 10 2.16 -9.90 -15.51
N PRO A 11 2.89 -9.20 -14.61
CA PRO A 11 2.46 -9.01 -13.22
C PRO A 11 1.11 -8.28 -13.13
N LYS A 12 0.82 -7.38 -14.09
CA LYS A 12 -0.44 -6.63 -14.19
C LYS A 12 -1.56 -7.40 -14.90
N ASN A 13 -1.38 -8.68 -15.22
CA ASN A 13 -2.48 -9.51 -15.75
C ASN A 13 -3.70 -9.46 -14.82
N GLU A 14 -4.90 -9.44 -15.40
CA GLU A 14 -6.21 -9.35 -14.70
C GLU A 14 -6.53 -7.98 -14.08
N ARG A 15 -5.61 -7.01 -14.15
CA ARG A 15 -5.79 -5.62 -13.72
C ARG A 15 -5.17 -4.62 -14.70
N CYS A 16 -5.14 -4.99 -15.99
CA CYS A 16 -4.48 -4.24 -17.05
C CYS A 16 -5.54 -3.48 -17.86
N GLU A 17 -5.58 -2.16 -17.67
CA GLU A 17 -6.51 -1.26 -18.36
C GLU A 17 -6.40 -1.37 -19.89
N PHE A 18 -5.19 -1.57 -20.41
CA PHE A 18 -4.98 -1.75 -21.85
C PHE A 18 -5.67 -3.02 -22.38
N LYS A 19 -5.56 -4.13 -21.64
CA LYS A 19 -6.21 -5.40 -21.99
C LYS A 19 -7.73 -5.25 -21.97
N ASP A 20 -8.26 -4.54 -20.99
CA ASP A 20 -9.70 -4.33 -20.85
C ASP A 20 -10.23 -3.37 -21.92
N SER A 21 -9.46 -2.36 -22.30
CA SER A 21 -9.78 -1.44 -23.40
C SER A 21 -9.86 -2.16 -24.75
N VAL A 22 -8.88 -3.02 -25.06
CA VAL A 22 -8.87 -3.83 -26.30
C VAL A 22 -10.08 -4.76 -26.36
N ARG A 23 -10.44 -5.39 -25.23
CA ARG A 23 -11.63 -6.23 -25.11
C ARG A 23 -12.92 -5.44 -25.30
N TYR A 24 -13.01 -4.28 -24.65
CA TYR A 24 -14.17 -3.40 -24.72
C TYR A 24 -14.45 -2.93 -26.16
N LEU A 25 -13.39 -2.58 -26.89
CA LEU A 25 -13.50 -2.16 -28.30
C LEU A 25 -13.73 -3.32 -29.27
N GLY A 26 -13.69 -4.58 -28.82
CA GLY A 26 -13.83 -5.75 -29.68
C GLY A 26 -12.70 -5.88 -30.71
N MET A 27 -11.51 -5.34 -30.41
CA MET A 27 -10.38 -5.38 -31.33
C MET A 27 -9.81 -6.80 -31.37
N GLU A 28 -9.88 -7.42 -32.55
CA GLU A 28 -9.23 -8.69 -32.83
C GLU A 28 -7.97 -8.48 -33.66
N LEU A 29 -6.91 -9.24 -33.36
CA LEU A 29 -5.71 -9.26 -34.20
C LEU A 29 -6.03 -10.01 -35.49
N SER A 30 -6.37 -9.25 -36.53
CA SER A 30 -6.64 -9.77 -37.88
C SER A 30 -5.37 -10.20 -38.62
N SER A 31 -4.19 -9.84 -38.12
CA SER A 31 -2.89 -10.22 -38.68
C SER A 31 -1.90 -10.59 -37.58
N PRO A 32 -1.13 -11.69 -37.73
CA PRO A 32 -0.10 -12.06 -36.76
C PRO A 32 1.05 -11.05 -36.84
N LEU A 33 1.11 -10.14 -35.87
CA LEU A 33 2.25 -9.25 -35.67
C LEU A 33 3.32 -10.01 -34.87
N SER A 34 4.54 -10.04 -35.39
CA SER A 34 5.69 -10.46 -34.58
C SER A 34 6.02 -9.36 -33.57
N TYR A 35 5.86 -9.67 -32.29
CA TYR A 35 6.24 -8.74 -31.24
C TYR A 35 7.76 -8.54 -31.26
N LYS A 36 8.19 -7.29 -31.47
CA LYS A 36 9.57 -6.87 -31.28
C LYS A 36 9.72 -6.28 -29.88
N THR A 37 10.49 -6.98 -29.05
CA THR A 37 10.94 -6.46 -27.77
C THR A 37 11.90 -5.29 -28.01
N ARG A 38 11.95 -4.35 -27.06
CA ARG A 38 12.92 -3.25 -27.09
C ARG A 38 14.29 -3.67 -26.54
N ASP A 39 14.38 -4.88 -26.00
CA ASP A 39 15.55 -5.49 -25.38
C ASP A 39 16.19 -4.55 -24.34
N LEU A 40 15.33 -3.90 -23.56
CA LEU A 40 15.72 -3.05 -22.44
C LEU A 40 15.91 -3.90 -21.19
N GLU A 41 16.89 -3.52 -20.38
CA GLU A 41 17.09 -4.11 -19.06
C GLU A 41 15.90 -3.80 -18.16
N VAL A 42 15.55 -4.76 -17.29
CA VAL A 42 14.48 -4.57 -16.30
C VAL A 42 15.09 -3.96 -15.05
N GLU A 43 14.63 -2.77 -14.69
CA GLU A 43 15.16 -2.02 -13.55
C GLU A 43 14.53 -2.55 -12.25
N VAL A 44 15.36 -3.17 -11.40
CA VAL A 44 14.96 -3.78 -10.12
C VAL A 44 15.78 -3.29 -8.93
N SER A 45 16.69 -2.34 -9.15
CA SER A 45 17.61 -1.81 -8.14
C SER A 45 16.94 -0.87 -7.15
N ASP A 46 15.96 -0.09 -7.60
CA ASP A 46 15.22 0.89 -6.80
C ASP A 46 14.28 0.22 -5.77
N PRO A 47 13.97 0.85 -4.62
CA PRO A 47 13.05 0.29 -3.64
C PRO A 47 11.58 0.24 -4.12
N PHE A 48 10.78 -0.60 -3.46
CA PHE A 48 9.32 -0.75 -3.59
C PHE A 48 8.75 -1.27 -4.91
N TYR A 49 9.29 -0.90 -6.08
CA TYR A 49 8.69 -1.28 -7.36
C TYR A 49 9.70 -1.55 -8.48
N ASP A 50 9.30 -2.44 -9.39
CA ASP A 50 10.08 -2.82 -10.57
C ASP A 50 9.62 -2.02 -11.79
N ARG A 51 10.57 -1.71 -12.69
CA ARG A 51 10.28 -1.02 -13.96
C ARG A 51 10.68 -1.90 -15.14
N ASP A 52 9.70 -2.37 -15.90
CA ASP A 52 9.90 -3.10 -17.15
C ASP A 52 9.38 -2.27 -18.33
N TYR A 53 10.25 -1.44 -18.89
CA TYR A 53 9.90 -0.58 -20.02
C TYR A 53 9.69 -1.32 -21.34
N ASN A 54 9.97 -2.63 -21.41
CA ASN A 54 9.56 -3.44 -22.55
C ASN A 54 8.02 -3.52 -22.64
N LEU A 55 7.32 -3.47 -21.50
CA LEU A 55 5.86 -3.47 -21.43
C LEU A 55 5.24 -2.07 -21.57
N CYS A 56 6.05 -1.02 -21.66
CA CYS A 56 5.58 0.35 -21.73
C CYS A 56 5.02 0.70 -23.13
N ILE A 57 3.87 1.35 -23.14
CA ILE A 57 3.22 1.88 -24.36
C ILE A 57 3.50 3.37 -24.60
N VAL A 58 4.40 3.97 -23.80
CA VAL A 58 4.86 5.36 -23.95
C VAL A 58 3.71 6.38 -23.93
N CYS A 59 2.71 6.15 -23.06
CA CYS A 59 1.53 7.03 -22.94
C CYS A 59 1.77 8.31 -22.11
N ALA A 60 2.96 8.47 -21.51
CA ALA A 60 3.36 9.58 -20.64
C ALA A 60 2.51 9.82 -19.37
N ARG A 61 1.53 8.97 -19.03
CA ARG A 61 0.71 9.13 -17.79
C ARG A 61 1.56 9.18 -16.52
N CYS A 62 2.59 8.32 -16.42
CA CYS A 62 3.51 8.30 -15.28
C CYS A 62 4.38 9.56 -15.18
N VAL A 63 4.80 10.11 -16.32
CA VAL A 63 5.57 11.37 -16.40
C VAL A 63 4.68 12.52 -15.93
N ARG A 64 3.49 12.65 -16.52
CA ARG A 64 2.55 13.72 -16.18
C ARG A 64 2.12 13.71 -14.72
N VAL A 65 1.82 12.55 -14.12
CA VAL A 65 1.47 12.52 -12.69
C VAL A 65 2.66 12.88 -11.80
N CYS A 66 3.88 12.52 -12.20
CA CYS A 66 5.09 12.84 -11.45
C CYS A 66 5.42 14.35 -11.51
N GLU A 67 5.23 14.96 -12.68
CA GLU A 67 5.47 16.39 -12.92
C GLU A 67 4.30 17.27 -12.43
N GLU A 68 3.10 17.04 -12.93
CA GLU A 68 1.97 17.97 -12.78
C GLU A 68 1.26 17.82 -11.42
N VAL A 69 1.21 16.60 -10.87
CA VAL A 69 0.46 16.30 -9.64
C VAL A 69 1.37 16.23 -8.43
N ARG A 70 2.55 15.60 -8.56
CA ARG A 70 3.52 15.47 -7.46
C ARG A 70 4.54 16.58 -7.42
N GLY A 71 4.96 17.10 -8.57
CA GLY A 71 6.02 18.10 -8.65
C GLY A 71 7.43 17.55 -8.45
N ASP A 72 7.61 16.22 -8.43
CA ASP A 72 8.91 15.58 -8.20
C ASP A 72 9.80 15.61 -9.46
N ASN A 73 9.20 15.48 -10.64
CA ASN A 73 9.92 15.38 -11.93
C ASN A 73 10.99 14.27 -11.98
N ALA A 74 10.81 13.17 -11.23
CA ALA A 74 11.77 12.06 -11.18
C ALA A 74 11.75 11.18 -12.45
N ILE A 75 10.60 11.07 -13.11
CA ILE A 75 10.43 10.29 -14.34
C ILE A 75 10.06 11.24 -15.48
N THR A 76 10.76 11.16 -16.61
CA THR A 76 10.54 12.01 -17.78
C THR A 76 10.55 11.21 -19.09
N MET A 77 10.32 11.92 -20.19
CA MET A 77 10.52 11.41 -21.54
C MET A 77 11.99 11.62 -21.94
N ILE A 78 12.67 10.52 -22.28
CA ILE A 78 14.05 10.52 -22.78
C ILE A 78 14.08 10.06 -24.23
N GLU A 79 15.11 10.48 -24.97
CA GLU A 79 15.38 9.97 -26.31
C GLU A 79 16.54 8.98 -26.28
N ARG A 80 16.34 7.80 -26.85
CA ARG A 80 17.38 6.79 -27.04
C ARG A 80 17.31 6.23 -28.45
N ALA A 81 18.39 6.37 -29.23
CA ALA A 81 18.47 5.91 -30.61
C ALA A 81 17.28 6.36 -31.50
N GLY A 82 16.87 7.63 -31.36
CA GLY A 82 15.74 8.21 -32.13
C GLY A 82 14.35 7.75 -31.66
N GLN A 83 14.25 7.04 -30.53
CA GLN A 83 12.98 6.63 -29.94
C GLN A 83 12.73 7.37 -28.63
N ALA A 84 11.50 7.88 -28.47
CA ALA A 84 11.03 8.43 -27.21
C ALA A 84 10.67 7.29 -26.25
N LEU A 85 11.28 7.29 -25.06
CA LEU A 85 11.05 6.31 -24.00
C LEU A 85 10.77 7.02 -22.69
N VAL A 86 10.19 6.29 -21.74
CA VAL A 86 10.10 6.76 -20.36
C VAL A 86 11.41 6.41 -19.66
N GLY A 87 11.98 7.35 -18.91
CA GLY A 87 13.24 7.17 -18.18
C GLY A 87 13.31 8.05 -16.94
N THR A 88 14.42 7.98 -16.22
CA THR A 88 14.75 8.89 -15.12
C THR A 88 15.08 10.29 -15.66
N SER A 89 14.74 11.33 -14.91
CA SER A 89 15.12 12.72 -15.28
C SER A 89 16.61 12.99 -15.10
N GLN A 90 17.24 12.32 -14.15
CA GLN A 90 18.67 12.36 -13.88
C GLN A 90 19.16 10.99 -13.41
N GLY A 91 20.41 10.66 -13.74
CA GLY A 91 21.04 9.41 -13.33
C GLY A 91 20.38 8.18 -13.97
N THR A 92 20.69 7.00 -13.42
CA THR A 92 20.14 5.71 -13.87
C THR A 92 19.10 5.15 -12.89
N SER A 93 19.10 5.60 -11.64
CA SER A 93 18.15 5.17 -10.60
C SER A 93 17.08 6.20 -10.28
N LEU A 94 15.95 5.76 -9.72
CA LEU A 94 14.92 6.68 -9.22
C LEU A 94 15.42 7.52 -8.04
N LEU A 95 16.30 6.95 -7.23
CA LEU A 95 16.96 7.66 -6.13
C LEU A 95 17.77 8.86 -6.64
N GLU A 96 18.59 8.67 -7.68
CA GLU A 96 19.38 9.75 -8.29
C GLU A 96 18.50 10.81 -8.95
N SER A 97 17.33 10.42 -9.45
CA SER A 97 16.36 11.35 -10.04
C SER A 97 15.52 12.13 -9.01
N GLY A 98 15.73 11.92 -7.71
CA GLY A 98 14.99 12.61 -6.65
C GLY A 98 13.58 12.05 -6.41
N CYS A 99 13.35 10.77 -6.70
CA CYS A 99 12.04 10.14 -6.46
C CYS A 99 11.78 9.92 -4.96
N GLU A 100 10.62 10.38 -4.48
CA GLU A 100 10.15 10.15 -3.11
C GLU A 100 9.36 8.84 -2.93
N PHE A 101 9.32 7.99 -3.97
CA PHE A 101 8.62 6.71 -3.98
C PHE A 101 7.15 6.80 -3.55
N CYS A 102 6.45 7.89 -3.90
CA CYS A 102 5.03 8.05 -3.61
C CYS A 102 4.15 7.00 -4.33
N GLY A 103 4.67 6.45 -5.43
CA GLY A 103 4.06 5.38 -6.22
C GLY A 103 2.84 5.78 -7.05
N ALA A 104 2.56 7.08 -7.19
CA ALA A 104 1.48 7.57 -8.06
C ALA A 104 1.64 7.12 -9.52
N CYS A 105 2.88 6.97 -9.99
CA CYS A 105 3.18 6.47 -11.32
C CYS A 105 2.72 5.01 -11.54
N LEU A 106 2.66 4.18 -10.48
CA LEU A 106 2.14 2.82 -10.57
C LEU A 106 0.62 2.81 -10.70
N ASP A 107 -0.04 3.69 -9.94
CA ASP A 107 -1.51 3.80 -9.90
C ASP A 107 -2.06 4.18 -11.28
N VAL A 108 -1.37 5.08 -11.98
CA VAL A 108 -1.80 5.54 -13.32
C VAL A 108 -1.24 4.73 -14.48
N CYS A 109 -0.34 3.77 -14.25
CA CYS A 109 0.25 3.02 -15.36
C CYS A 109 -0.79 2.04 -15.94
N PRO A 110 -1.19 2.15 -17.22
CA PRO A 110 -2.27 1.30 -17.76
C PRO A 110 -1.81 -0.14 -18.08
N VAL A 111 -0.50 -0.39 -18.00
CA VAL A 111 0.17 -1.63 -18.43
C VAL A 111 1.14 -2.12 -17.35
N GLY A 112 1.74 -3.29 -17.54
CA GLY A 112 2.65 -3.90 -16.55
C GLY A 112 4.04 -3.29 -16.46
N ALA A 113 4.27 -2.08 -16.95
CA ALA A 113 5.59 -1.46 -16.99
C ALA A 113 6.07 -0.98 -15.62
N LEU A 114 5.16 -0.59 -14.72
CA LEU A 114 5.46 -0.14 -13.36
C LEU A 114 4.58 -0.94 -12.40
N VAL A 115 5.21 -1.73 -11.51
CA VAL A 115 4.48 -2.63 -10.60
C VAL A 115 5.18 -2.76 -9.24
N GLU A 116 4.37 -2.87 -8.18
CA GLU A 116 4.83 -3.10 -6.80
C GLU A 116 5.62 -4.41 -6.69
N ARG A 117 6.78 -4.43 -6.03
CA ARG A 117 7.69 -5.59 -6.00
C ARG A 117 7.19 -6.75 -5.13
N GLU A 118 6.84 -6.48 -3.87
CA GLU A 118 6.60 -7.51 -2.84
C GLU A 118 5.40 -8.42 -3.15
N HIS A 119 4.45 -7.94 -3.96
CA HIS A 119 3.25 -8.68 -4.35
C HIS A 119 2.99 -8.65 -5.87
N LYS A 120 4.05 -8.51 -6.69
CA LYS A 120 3.89 -8.32 -8.14
C LYS A 120 3.10 -9.44 -8.85
N TRP A 121 3.21 -10.67 -8.34
CA TRP A 121 2.57 -11.86 -8.92
C TRP A 121 1.26 -12.24 -8.25
N ASP A 122 0.96 -11.65 -7.09
CA ASP A 122 -0.24 -11.98 -6.33
C ASP A 122 -1.49 -11.35 -6.97
N LYS A 123 -2.60 -12.10 -6.94
CA LYS A 123 -3.88 -11.70 -7.52
C LYS A 123 -4.87 -11.41 -6.40
N ALA A 124 -5.63 -10.33 -6.57
CA ALA A 124 -6.72 -10.01 -5.66
C ALA A 124 -7.87 -10.99 -5.86
N GLU A 125 -8.40 -11.49 -4.76
CA GLU A 125 -9.70 -12.16 -4.74
C GLU A 125 -10.81 -11.15 -4.46
N ARG A 126 -10.53 -10.17 -3.60
CA ARG A 126 -11.47 -9.08 -3.31
C ARG A 126 -10.76 -7.75 -3.10
N VAL A 127 -11.56 -6.69 -3.17
CA VAL A 127 -11.12 -5.31 -2.94
C VAL A 127 -12.02 -4.73 -1.86
N GLU A 128 -11.41 -4.28 -0.77
CA GLU A 128 -12.10 -3.65 0.35
C GLU A 128 -11.75 -2.17 0.40
N GLN A 129 -12.77 -1.31 0.41
CA GLN A 129 -12.55 0.12 0.55
C GLN A 129 -12.40 0.48 2.02
N SER A 130 -11.31 1.17 2.37
CA SER A 130 -11.00 1.56 3.74
C SER A 130 -10.27 2.92 3.78
N VAL A 131 -9.83 3.31 4.98
CA VAL A 131 -9.12 4.56 5.24
C VAL A 131 -7.72 4.25 5.76
N CYS A 132 -6.71 4.95 5.24
CA CYS A 132 -5.34 4.83 5.68
C CYS A 132 -5.17 5.36 7.12
N PRO A 133 -4.70 4.55 8.10
CA PRO A 133 -4.58 4.95 9.50
C PRO A 133 -3.25 5.66 9.83
N ASN A 134 -2.39 5.93 8.84
CA ASN A 134 -1.02 6.40 9.11
C ASN A 134 -0.92 7.89 9.46
N CYS A 135 -1.93 8.70 9.16
CA CYS A 135 -1.97 10.12 9.51
C CYS A 135 -3.40 10.68 9.51
N PRO A 136 -3.64 11.86 10.10
CA PRO A 136 -4.97 12.47 10.19
C PRO A 136 -5.63 12.89 8.87
N VAL A 137 -4.92 12.79 7.72
CA VAL A 137 -5.50 13.12 6.40
C VAL A 137 -6.64 12.17 6.04
N GLY A 138 -6.55 10.90 6.46
CA GLY A 138 -7.60 9.92 6.20
C GLY A 138 -7.79 9.59 4.72
N CYS A 139 -6.70 9.36 3.98
CA CYS A 139 -6.77 8.95 2.58
C CYS A 139 -7.65 7.69 2.42
N GLN A 140 -8.61 7.74 1.51
CA GLN A 140 -9.43 6.57 1.16
C GLN A 140 -8.67 5.69 0.18
N MET A 141 -8.66 4.39 0.47
CA MET A 141 -7.86 3.39 -0.22
C MET A 141 -8.72 2.17 -0.56
N ASN A 142 -8.48 1.61 -1.73
CA ASN A 142 -8.90 0.28 -2.14
C ASN A 142 -7.80 -0.72 -1.78
N LEU A 143 -8.11 -1.57 -0.82
CA LEU A 143 -7.22 -2.61 -0.30
C LEU A 143 -7.48 -3.91 -1.03
N GLU A 144 -6.50 -4.37 -1.80
CA GLU A 144 -6.59 -5.64 -2.49
C GLU A 144 -6.13 -6.77 -1.58
N ILE A 145 -6.98 -7.78 -1.42
CA ILE A 145 -6.78 -8.93 -0.55
C ILE A 145 -6.72 -10.20 -1.39
N ASP A 146 -5.72 -11.05 -1.14
CA ASP A 146 -5.56 -12.32 -1.83
C ASP A 146 -6.38 -13.46 -1.18
N LYS A 147 -6.38 -14.61 -1.84
CA LYS A 147 -7.06 -15.83 -1.36
C LYS A 147 -6.54 -16.44 -0.07
N ARG A 148 -5.44 -15.90 0.47
CA ARG A 148 -4.83 -16.31 1.73
C ARG A 148 -5.10 -15.29 2.82
N GLU A 149 -6.05 -14.37 2.61
CA GLU A 149 -6.39 -13.28 3.53
C GLU A 149 -5.22 -12.31 3.80
N ARG A 150 -4.30 -12.18 2.84
CA ARG A 150 -3.18 -11.23 2.94
C ARG A 150 -3.53 -9.93 2.22
N LEU A 151 -3.20 -8.80 2.84
CA LEU A 151 -3.25 -7.52 2.16
C LEU A 151 -2.09 -7.46 1.15
N ILE A 152 -2.38 -7.39 -0.14
CA ILE A 152 -1.30 -7.44 -1.15
C ILE A 152 -0.99 -6.07 -1.75
N ARG A 153 -1.99 -5.18 -1.91
CA ARG A 153 -1.81 -3.84 -2.48
C ARG A 153 -2.77 -2.85 -1.86
N ALA A 154 -2.32 -1.62 -1.68
CA ALA A 154 -3.13 -0.47 -1.29
C ALA A 154 -3.12 0.55 -2.43
N ILE A 155 -4.28 0.78 -3.04
CA ILE A 155 -4.44 1.69 -4.19
C ILE A 155 -5.33 2.85 -3.74
N PRO A 156 -4.94 4.12 -3.92
CA PRO A 156 -5.82 5.23 -3.55
C PRO A 156 -7.10 5.22 -4.38
N GLU A 157 -8.24 5.45 -3.74
CA GLU A 157 -9.52 5.59 -4.45
C GLU A 157 -9.52 6.89 -5.26
N PHE A 158 -9.72 6.77 -6.57
CA PHE A 158 -9.55 7.87 -7.53
C PHE A 158 -10.49 9.04 -7.24
N ASN A 159 -11.74 8.75 -6.86
CA ASN A 159 -12.78 9.75 -6.62
C ASN A 159 -12.92 10.14 -5.13
N ALA A 160 -11.96 9.76 -4.29
CA ALA A 160 -12.01 10.06 -2.87
C ALA A 160 -11.96 11.56 -2.59
N ALA A 161 -12.82 12.03 -1.68
CA ALA A 161 -12.90 13.45 -1.34
C ALA A 161 -11.66 13.97 -0.59
N ALA A 162 -11.02 13.14 0.24
CA ALA A 162 -9.89 13.56 1.06
C ALA A 162 -8.58 13.65 0.27
N ASN A 163 -8.36 12.70 -0.65
CA ASN A 163 -7.07 12.50 -1.29
C ASN A 163 -7.11 12.50 -2.82
N HIS A 164 -8.27 12.56 -3.46
CA HIS A 164 -8.42 12.69 -4.92
C HIS A 164 -7.54 11.71 -5.72
N GLY A 165 -7.56 10.43 -5.34
CA GLY A 165 -6.74 9.40 -6.00
C GLY A 165 -5.25 9.44 -5.69
N GLN A 166 -4.81 10.22 -4.69
CA GLN A 166 -3.41 10.30 -4.28
C GLN A 166 -3.15 9.56 -2.96
N ALA A 167 -2.00 8.91 -2.85
CA ALA A 167 -1.46 8.42 -1.59
C ALA A 167 0.01 8.80 -1.42
N CYS A 168 0.51 8.88 -0.20
CA CYS A 168 1.95 8.94 0.06
C CYS A 168 2.54 7.53 0.12
N TYR A 169 3.87 7.42 0.15
CA TYR A 169 4.56 6.14 0.25
C TYR A 169 4.11 5.31 1.48
N LYS A 170 3.80 5.97 2.62
CA LYS A 170 3.28 5.30 3.83
C LYS A 170 1.91 4.65 3.59
N GLY A 171 1.02 5.31 2.86
CA GLY A 171 -0.30 4.75 2.54
C GLY A 171 -0.21 3.60 1.54
N LYS A 172 0.70 3.70 0.57
CA LYS A 172 0.83 2.72 -0.50
C LYS A 172 1.62 1.47 -0.11
N PHE A 173 2.73 1.64 0.62
CA PHE A 173 3.67 0.57 0.98
C PHE A 173 3.78 0.33 2.50
N GLY A 174 3.28 1.25 3.34
CA GLY A 174 3.44 1.19 4.79
C GLY A 174 2.35 0.43 5.54
N LEU A 175 1.54 -0.39 4.86
CA LEU A 175 0.49 -1.21 5.49
C LEU A 175 0.91 -2.67 5.68
N GLU A 176 2.12 -3.06 5.26
CA GLU A 176 2.59 -4.46 5.29
C GLU A 176 2.72 -5.04 6.69
N PHE A 177 2.73 -4.19 7.73
CA PHE A 177 2.69 -4.64 9.13
C PHE A 177 1.47 -5.53 9.42
N VAL A 178 0.42 -5.50 8.60
CA VAL A 178 -0.73 -6.39 8.78
C VAL A 178 -0.43 -7.85 8.47
N ASN A 179 0.51 -8.10 7.56
CA ASN A 179 0.97 -9.45 7.19
C ASN A 179 2.19 -9.88 8.01
N HIS A 180 2.78 -8.98 8.80
CA HIS A 180 4.04 -9.23 9.48
C HIS A 180 3.94 -10.39 10.46
N ARG A 181 4.95 -11.28 10.44
CA ARG A 181 4.96 -12.49 11.26
C ARG A 181 4.96 -12.21 12.77
N ASP A 182 5.53 -11.07 13.16
CA ASP A 182 5.62 -10.63 14.57
C ASP A 182 4.34 -9.94 15.07
N ARG A 183 3.25 -9.96 14.29
CA ARG A 183 1.92 -9.51 14.76
C ARG A 183 1.56 -10.24 16.05
N LEU A 184 1.09 -9.49 17.04
CA LEU A 184 0.55 -10.05 18.28
C LEU A 184 -0.73 -10.84 17.96
N LYS A 185 -0.69 -12.16 18.19
CA LYS A 185 -1.81 -13.09 17.93
C LYS A 185 -2.48 -13.57 19.22
N HIS A 186 -1.75 -13.52 20.33
CA HIS A 186 -2.20 -13.98 21.64
C HIS A 186 -1.90 -12.90 22.71
N PRO A 187 -2.72 -12.80 23.76
CA PRO A 187 -2.36 -12.05 24.96
C PRO A 187 -1.02 -12.54 25.52
N MET A 188 -0.22 -11.61 26.07
CA MET A 188 1.09 -11.90 26.65
C MET A 188 1.14 -11.40 28.09
N ILE A 189 1.56 -12.25 29.03
CA ILE A 189 1.72 -11.90 30.45
C ILE A 189 3.20 -11.97 30.83
N ARG A 190 3.68 -10.97 31.59
CA ARG A 190 5.05 -10.97 32.10
C ARG A 190 5.15 -11.77 33.39
N GLN A 191 6.04 -12.75 33.42
CA GLN A 191 6.36 -13.57 34.58
C GLN A 191 7.88 -13.70 34.69
N GLU A 192 8.45 -13.40 35.88
CA GLU A 192 9.90 -13.47 36.12
C GLU A 192 10.77 -12.67 35.12
N GLY A 193 10.21 -11.59 34.57
CA GLY A 193 10.88 -10.72 33.60
C GLY A 193 10.61 -11.09 32.15
N GLU A 194 10.09 -12.28 31.85
CA GLU A 194 9.84 -12.76 30.49
C GLU A 194 8.36 -12.71 30.12
N LEU A 195 8.05 -12.49 28.83
CA LEU A 195 6.69 -12.55 28.31
C LEU A 195 6.35 -13.97 27.90
N ARG A 196 5.23 -14.50 28.40
CA ARG A 196 4.64 -15.77 27.94
C ARG A 196 3.27 -15.55 27.34
N GLU A 197 2.89 -16.40 26.41
CA GLU A 197 1.52 -16.45 25.87
C GLU A 197 0.53 -16.82 26.99
N ALA A 198 -0.68 -16.24 26.90
CA ALA A 198 -1.77 -16.42 27.84
C ALA A 198 -3.12 -16.49 27.11
N THR A 199 -4.13 -17.03 27.79
CA THR A 199 -5.50 -16.97 27.29
C THR A 199 -6.13 -15.60 27.55
N TRP A 200 -7.23 -15.29 26.86
CA TRP A 200 -7.99 -14.08 27.13
C TRP A 200 -8.55 -14.05 28.55
N ASP A 201 -9.07 -15.16 29.06
CA ASP A 201 -9.62 -15.24 30.42
C ASP A 201 -8.53 -14.97 31.46
N GLU A 202 -7.36 -15.61 31.32
CA GLU A 202 -6.23 -15.41 32.23
C GLU A 202 -5.76 -13.94 32.23
N ALA A 203 -5.60 -13.35 31.04
CA ALA A 203 -5.17 -11.97 30.89
C ALA A 203 -6.19 -10.99 31.50
N LEU A 204 -7.48 -11.18 31.22
CA LEU A 204 -8.54 -10.31 31.71
C LEU A 204 -8.75 -10.45 33.22
N GLU A 205 -8.69 -11.66 33.79
CA GLU A 205 -8.73 -11.88 35.24
C GLU A 205 -7.55 -11.20 35.95
N LEU A 206 -6.35 -11.31 35.38
CA LEU A 206 -5.17 -10.65 35.93
C LEU A 206 -5.34 -9.12 35.91
N ILE A 207 -5.80 -8.56 34.80
CA ILE A 207 -6.06 -7.11 34.65
C ILE A 207 -7.14 -6.67 35.65
N ALA A 208 -8.25 -7.39 35.74
CA ALA A 208 -9.36 -7.08 36.65
C ALA A 208 -8.96 -7.15 38.12
N ARG A 209 -8.03 -8.05 38.49
CA ARG A 209 -7.49 -8.14 39.85
C ARG A 209 -6.51 -7.00 40.17
N ARG A 210 -5.64 -6.63 39.22
CA ARG A 210 -4.51 -5.71 39.47
C ARG A 210 -4.85 -4.24 39.28
N LEU A 211 -5.65 -3.89 38.27
CA LEU A 211 -5.96 -2.49 37.99
C LEU A 211 -6.63 -1.75 39.17
N PRO A 212 -7.60 -2.34 39.92
CA PRO A 212 -8.25 -1.65 41.04
C PRO A 212 -7.30 -1.20 42.17
N GLU A 213 -6.08 -1.73 42.23
CA GLU A 213 -5.06 -1.31 43.21
C GLU A 213 -4.51 0.10 42.92
N TYR A 214 -4.70 0.64 41.70
CA TYR A 214 -4.11 1.90 41.24
C TYR A 214 -5.16 2.89 40.70
N PRO A 215 -6.18 3.31 41.47
CA PRO A 215 -7.22 4.23 40.96
C PRO A 215 -6.75 5.69 40.94
N GLY A 216 -7.53 6.54 40.24
CA GLY A 216 -7.36 7.99 40.24
C GLY A 216 -6.04 8.42 39.63
N GLU A 217 -5.32 9.30 40.34
CA GLU A 217 -4.05 9.88 39.87
C GLU A 217 -2.94 8.85 39.61
N GLN A 218 -3.07 7.62 40.11
CA GLN A 218 -2.11 6.53 39.88
C GLN A 218 -2.30 5.84 38.53
N PHE A 219 -3.45 6.03 37.88
CA PHE A 219 -3.76 5.44 36.58
C PHE A 219 -3.62 6.48 35.47
N ALA A 220 -2.96 6.09 34.38
CA ALA A 220 -2.97 6.83 33.12
C ALA A 220 -3.32 5.88 31.96
N ALA A 221 -4.10 6.36 31.00
CA ALA A 221 -4.42 5.64 29.77
C ALA A 221 -3.81 6.36 28.57
N LEU A 222 -3.04 5.64 27.76
CA LEU A 222 -2.49 6.11 26.50
C LEU A 222 -3.15 5.38 25.35
N ALA A 223 -3.89 6.09 24.50
CA ALA A 223 -4.43 5.55 23.26
C ALA A 223 -3.39 5.65 22.14
N SER A 224 -3.47 4.76 21.14
CA SER A 224 -2.69 4.95 19.92
C SER A 224 -3.34 5.98 18.99
N ALA A 225 -2.54 6.81 18.31
CA ALA A 225 -2.99 7.67 17.21
C ALA A 225 -3.61 6.88 16.03
N ARG A 226 -3.39 5.57 15.95
CA ARG A 226 -4.00 4.69 14.94
C ARG A 226 -5.29 4.02 15.40
N THR A 227 -5.71 4.22 16.65
CA THR A 227 -6.94 3.64 17.20
C THR A 227 -8.16 4.36 16.62
N ASN A 228 -9.27 3.62 16.43
CA ASN A 228 -10.52 4.21 15.97
C ASN A 228 -11.23 5.00 17.08
N ASN A 229 -12.20 5.84 16.68
CA ASN A 229 -12.94 6.70 17.60
C ASN A 229 -13.72 5.89 18.65
N GLU A 230 -14.23 4.72 18.28
CA GLU A 230 -14.99 3.84 19.15
C GLU A 230 -14.13 3.30 20.29
N ALA A 231 -12.93 2.79 19.99
CA ALA A 231 -12.02 2.28 21.00
C ALA A 231 -11.42 3.40 21.85
N ALA A 232 -11.13 4.57 21.26
CA ALA A 232 -10.72 5.75 22.03
C ALA A 232 -11.83 6.20 23.00
N TYR A 233 -13.09 6.19 22.56
CA TYR A 233 -14.24 6.47 23.41
C TYR A 233 -14.40 5.44 24.53
N LEU A 234 -14.23 4.14 24.23
CA LEU A 234 -14.30 3.10 25.26
C LEU A 234 -13.17 3.23 26.27
N LEU A 235 -11.93 3.52 25.83
CA LEU A 235 -10.78 3.71 26.71
C LEU A 235 -11.01 4.90 27.65
N GLN A 236 -11.44 6.05 27.11
CA GLN A 236 -11.66 7.24 27.93
C GLN A 236 -12.83 7.06 28.91
N LYS A 237 -13.87 6.30 28.51
CA LYS A 237 -14.97 5.94 29.40
C LYS A 237 -14.48 5.02 30.51
N PHE A 238 -13.73 3.97 30.18
CA PHE A 238 -13.15 3.06 31.16
C PHE A 238 -12.28 3.81 32.18
N ALA A 239 -11.37 4.67 31.70
CA ALA A 239 -10.49 5.46 32.57
C ALA A 239 -11.28 6.35 33.55
N ARG A 240 -12.32 7.07 33.06
CA ARG A 240 -13.09 7.99 33.91
C ARG A 240 -14.08 7.28 34.84
N THR A 241 -14.78 6.26 34.35
CA THR A 241 -15.88 5.64 35.10
C THR A 241 -15.45 4.48 35.98
N VAL A 242 -14.43 3.72 35.56
CA VAL A 242 -13.95 2.52 36.28
C VAL A 242 -12.70 2.86 37.08
N MET A 243 -11.72 3.50 36.45
CA MET A 243 -10.46 3.85 37.12
C MET A 243 -10.51 5.17 37.87
N HIS A 244 -11.58 5.96 37.71
CA HIS A 244 -11.75 7.29 38.31
C HIS A 244 -10.61 8.27 38.01
N SER A 245 -9.99 8.14 36.83
CA SER A 245 -8.86 8.96 36.39
C SER A 245 -9.22 9.83 35.19
N ASN A 246 -8.69 11.05 35.17
CA ASN A 246 -8.73 11.95 34.02
C ASN A 246 -7.41 11.97 33.23
N ASN A 247 -6.41 11.19 33.65
CA ASN A 247 -5.10 11.12 32.99
C ASN A 247 -5.21 10.23 31.75
N ILE A 248 -5.68 10.83 30.66
CA ILE A 248 -5.92 10.16 29.38
C ILE A 248 -5.23 10.98 28.30
N ASP A 249 -4.39 10.33 27.50
CA ASP A 249 -3.67 10.97 26.40
C ASP A 249 -3.56 10.03 25.19
N VAL A 250 -3.02 10.54 24.09
CA VAL A 250 -2.79 9.81 22.84
C VAL A 250 -1.29 9.83 22.52
N ASP A 251 -0.73 8.71 22.07
CA ASP A 251 0.64 8.68 21.56
C ASP A 251 0.77 9.53 20.28
N SER A 252 1.85 10.31 20.18
CA SER A 252 2.14 11.18 19.03
C SER A 252 2.86 10.44 17.91
#